data_AF-A0A7S1J2F1-F1
#
_entry.id   AF-A0A7S1J2F1-F1
#
_cell.length_a   1.000
_cell.length_b   1.000
_cell.length_c   1.000
_cell.angle_alpha   90.00
_cell.angle_beta   90.00
_cell.angle_gamma   90.00
#
_symmetry.space_group_name_H-M   'P 1'
#
loop_
_entity.id
_entity.type
_entity.pdbx_description
1 polymer ?
#
loop_
_entity_poly.entity_id
_entity_poly.type
_entity_poly.pdbx_seq_one_letter_code
_entity_poly.pdbx_strand_id
1 'polypeptide(L)'
;FFAPCANCMRPSPDAGRVLVWCGLTEIFAATAAGLLVTCHIAWHVLGLLLGLGTFDVCPTVTDRPFLTVAVLTAPRRNAPIHLITTLQSLLSAWPQNRSHPLHSRMQIVVVNHHGADHSVWHHARALFAEVSAAARHYVHFIERNLTDLPPLDHIFHLQRAHAHSVLHVAATFDSEYALLLEDDFPLCPLAWGRVLQLLCACDAQYPQSRGAFVATGGNGAFFRRDHLPGVLQALDVASSLRQAEWKARADQCIGAMNKRIASKESHEKVEEMDEWCESNLKHDVIIQRYLLGAPLCISRELLFFHIGYTSSTFDANGDLETKPDWQCGWRQPLTSRKRVVVL
;
A
#
# COMPACT_ATOMS: atom_id res chain seq x y z
N PHE A 1 45.30 -15.58 25.48
CA PHE A 1 46.01 -14.49 26.16
C PHE A 1 45.42 -14.37 27.55
N PHE A 2 46.27 -14.24 28.57
CA PHE A 2 46.06 -14.39 30.02
C PHE A 2 46.25 -15.81 30.60
N ALA A 3 47.46 -15.98 31.16
CA ALA A 3 47.79 -16.94 32.19
C ALA A 3 47.51 -16.30 33.58
N PRO A 4 47.15 -17.08 34.62
CA PRO A 4 47.06 -16.55 35.98
C PRO A 4 48.43 -16.60 36.67
N CYS A 5 48.81 -15.46 37.23
CA CYS A 5 50.02 -15.26 38.01
C CYS A 5 49.83 -15.85 39.41
N ALA A 6 50.41 -17.02 39.66
CA ALA A 6 50.56 -17.59 40.99
C ALA A 6 51.77 -16.95 41.68
N ASN A 7 51.53 -15.91 42.49
CA ASN A 7 52.40 -15.53 43.61
C ASN A 7 51.82 -14.32 44.34
N CYS A 8 51.15 -14.55 45.47
CA CYS A 8 51.09 -13.65 46.62
C CYS A 8 50.36 -14.36 47.77
N MET A 9 51.10 -15.12 48.59
CA MET A 9 50.66 -15.52 49.92
C MET A 9 51.58 -14.87 50.97
N ARG A 10 51.06 -13.81 51.61
CA ARG A 10 51.26 -13.58 53.05
C ARG A 10 49.93 -13.05 53.61
N PRO A 11 49.37 -13.68 54.65
CA PRO A 11 48.15 -13.19 55.28
C PRO A 11 48.49 -11.96 56.13
N SER A 12 47.96 -10.81 55.73
CA SER A 12 47.85 -9.63 56.61
C SER A 12 46.59 -9.79 57.48
N PRO A 13 46.62 -9.39 58.77
CA PRO A 13 45.47 -9.48 59.69
C PRO A 13 44.22 -8.69 59.25
N ASP A 14 44.31 -7.85 58.21
CA ASP A 14 43.21 -7.04 57.67
C ASP A 14 42.48 -7.67 56.47
N ALA A 15 42.83 -8.90 56.06
CA ALA A 15 42.26 -9.58 54.90
C ALA A 15 40.72 -9.78 54.98
N GLY A 16 40.15 -9.80 56.18
CA GLY A 16 38.70 -9.93 56.39
C GLY A 16 37.89 -8.69 55.98
N ARG A 17 38.50 -7.50 55.94
CA ARG A 17 37.79 -6.25 55.58
C ARG A 17 37.81 -5.95 54.08
N VAL A 18 38.82 -6.43 53.35
CA VAL A 18 38.96 -6.19 51.90
C VAL A 18 38.04 -7.10 51.08
N LEU A 19 37.82 -8.34 51.51
CA LEU A 19 36.92 -9.29 50.84
C LEU A 19 35.44 -8.89 50.90
N VAL A 20 35.01 -8.23 51.99
CA VAL A 20 33.62 -7.72 52.12
C VAL A 20 33.37 -6.53 51.19
N TRP A 21 34.39 -5.70 50.93
CA TRP A 21 34.26 -4.52 50.07
C TRP A 21 34.21 -4.86 48.57
N CYS A 22 34.98 -5.86 48.11
CA CYS A 22 34.89 -6.35 46.72
C CYS A 22 33.56 -7.07 46.45
N GLY A 23 33.03 -7.86 47.40
CA GLY A 23 31.75 -8.55 47.21
C GLY A 23 30.56 -7.58 47.14
N LEU A 24 30.57 -6.50 47.94
CA LEU A 24 29.50 -5.51 47.91
C LEU A 24 29.51 -4.69 46.60
N THR A 25 30.67 -4.33 46.07
CA THR A 25 30.77 -3.55 44.82
C THR A 25 30.28 -4.35 43.60
N GLU A 26 30.55 -5.65 43.53
CA GLU A 26 30.00 -6.51 42.47
C GLU A 26 28.47 -6.69 42.58
N ILE A 27 27.94 -6.81 43.80
CA ILE A 27 26.49 -6.90 44.03
C ILE A 27 25.78 -5.60 43.62
N PHE A 28 26.33 -4.43 43.98
CA PHE A 28 25.79 -3.13 43.58
C PHE A 28 25.88 -2.89 42.07
N ALA A 29 26.98 -3.30 41.42
CA ALA A 29 27.11 -3.22 39.97
C ALA A 29 26.09 -4.11 39.24
N ALA A 30 25.88 -5.34 39.73
CA ALA A 30 24.89 -6.27 39.17
C ALA A 30 23.45 -5.79 39.37
N THR A 31 23.12 -5.21 40.52
CA THR A 31 21.78 -4.62 40.76
C THR A 31 21.55 -3.35 39.94
N ALA A 32 22.56 -2.48 39.80
CA ALA A 32 22.46 -1.30 38.95
C ALA A 32 22.30 -1.67 37.46
N ALA A 33 23.04 -2.68 36.98
CA ALA A 33 22.87 -3.20 35.63
C ALA A 33 21.48 -3.83 35.41
N GLY A 34 20.97 -4.59 36.39
CA GLY A 34 19.62 -5.15 36.35
C GLY A 34 18.52 -4.07 36.33
N LEU A 35 18.69 -2.99 37.10
CA LEU A 35 17.79 -1.82 37.11
C LEU A 35 17.82 -1.04 35.79
N LEU A 36 18.99 -0.90 35.17
CA LEU A 36 19.11 -0.25 33.87
C LEU A 36 18.45 -1.06 32.76
N VAL A 37 18.66 -2.38 32.75
CA VAL A 37 18.01 -3.28 31.78
C VAL A 37 16.49 -3.29 31.95
N THR A 38 16.00 -3.38 33.20
CA THR A 38 14.55 -3.35 33.47
C THR A 38 13.93 -1.99 33.17
N CYS A 39 14.62 -0.87 33.41
CA CYS A 39 14.17 0.45 32.97
C CYS A 39 14.15 0.58 31.45
N HIS A 40 15.13 0.03 30.73
CA HIS A 40 15.14 0.05 29.27
C HIS A 40 14.00 -0.80 28.69
N ILE A 41 13.78 -2.00 29.24
CA ILE A 41 12.66 -2.87 28.84
C ILE A 41 11.33 -2.21 29.19
N ALA A 42 11.18 -1.65 30.40
CA ALA A 42 9.98 -0.93 30.79
C ALA A 42 9.74 0.31 29.91
N TRP A 43 10.78 1.03 29.51
CA TRP A 43 10.67 2.16 28.58
C TRP A 43 10.24 1.71 27.19
N HIS A 44 10.79 0.60 26.66
CA HIS A 44 10.36 0.06 25.37
C HIS A 44 8.95 -0.52 25.42
N VAL A 45 8.59 -1.23 26.48
CA VAL A 45 7.26 -1.80 26.69
C VAL A 45 6.24 -0.68 26.91
N LEU A 46 6.56 0.34 27.71
CA LEU A 46 5.71 1.51 27.91
C LEU A 46 5.62 2.35 26.63
N GLY A 47 6.71 2.47 25.85
CA GLY A 47 6.70 3.08 24.53
C GLY A 47 5.82 2.33 23.53
N LEU A 48 5.82 0.99 23.57
CA LEU A 48 4.92 0.13 22.80
C LEU A 48 3.46 0.25 23.26
N LEU A 49 3.22 0.26 24.57
CA LEU A 49 1.88 0.33 25.16
C LEU A 49 1.25 1.73 25.05
N LEU A 50 2.05 2.78 25.09
CA LEU A 50 1.61 4.18 24.92
C LEU A 50 1.69 4.66 23.47
N GLY A 51 2.17 3.84 22.54
CA GLY A 51 2.41 4.26 21.15
C GLY A 51 3.46 5.38 21.01
N LEU A 52 4.30 5.57 22.03
CA LEU A 52 5.39 6.55 22.10
C LEU A 52 6.71 6.01 21.53
N GLY A 53 6.66 5.00 20.66
CA GLY A 53 7.76 4.81 19.72
C GLY A 53 7.92 6.14 18.99
N THR A 54 9.03 6.85 19.25
CA THR A 54 9.41 8.00 18.46
C THR A 54 9.49 7.48 17.03
N PHE A 55 8.44 7.76 16.26
CA PHE A 55 8.46 7.61 14.82
C PHE A 55 9.59 8.53 14.39
N ASP A 56 10.80 8.03 14.25
CA ASP A 56 11.87 8.77 13.60
C ASP A 56 11.40 8.92 12.16
N VAL A 57 10.86 10.11 11.95
CA VAL A 57 9.89 10.46 10.94
C VAL A 57 10.59 10.27 9.61
N CYS A 58 10.11 9.36 8.77
CA CYS A 58 10.49 9.41 7.37
C CYS A 58 9.31 9.94 6.55
N PRO A 59 9.31 11.25 6.44
CA PRO A 59 9.20 11.95 5.19
C PRO A 59 10.51 12.68 4.99
N THR A 60 11.06 12.57 3.80
CA THR A 60 12.17 13.38 3.35
C THR A 60 11.94 14.84 3.74
N VAL A 61 13.02 15.53 4.15
CA VAL A 61 13.03 16.97 4.43
C VAL A 61 12.85 17.70 3.09
N THR A 62 11.66 17.61 2.54
CA THR A 62 11.24 18.34 1.35
C THR A 62 9.99 19.11 1.73
N ASP A 63 9.88 20.34 1.22
CA ASP A 63 8.68 21.16 1.38
C ASP A 63 7.52 20.66 0.49
N ARG A 64 7.73 19.55 -0.23
CA ARG A 64 6.78 19.01 -1.19
C ARG A 64 5.73 18.15 -0.49
N PRO A 65 4.53 18.05 -1.06
CA PRO A 65 3.57 17.04 -0.64
C PRO A 65 4.23 15.65 -0.65
N PHE A 66 3.99 14.87 0.40
CA PHE A 66 4.53 13.54 0.57
C PHE A 66 3.71 12.51 -0.23
N LEU A 67 2.38 12.54 -0.12
CA LEU A 67 1.51 11.53 -0.73
C LEU A 67 0.26 12.16 -1.36
N THR A 68 -0.02 11.79 -2.61
CA THR A 68 -1.35 11.90 -3.22
C THR A 68 -2.00 10.53 -3.36
N VAL A 69 -3.15 10.33 -2.72
CA VAL A 69 -3.99 9.14 -2.93
C VAL A 69 -4.96 9.41 -4.08
N ALA A 70 -4.79 8.69 -5.17
CA ALA A 70 -5.57 8.80 -6.38
C ALA A 70 -6.68 7.73 -6.37
N VAL A 71 -7.89 8.16 -6.04
CA VAL A 71 -9.04 7.27 -5.86
C VAL A 71 -9.79 7.10 -7.18
N LEU A 72 -9.85 5.87 -7.70
CA LEU A 72 -10.76 5.51 -8.78
C LEU A 72 -12.13 5.19 -8.20
N THR A 73 -13.17 5.69 -8.85
CA THR A 73 -14.55 5.43 -8.45
C THR A 73 -15.45 5.38 -9.67
N ALA A 74 -16.48 4.55 -9.60
CA ALA A 74 -17.47 4.39 -10.65
C ALA A 74 -18.86 4.18 -10.06
N PRO A 75 -19.94 4.56 -10.78
CA PRO A 75 -21.31 4.23 -10.38
C PRO A 75 -21.47 2.71 -10.23
N ARG A 76 -22.12 2.29 -9.14
CA ARG A 76 -22.43 0.88 -8.86
C ARG A 76 -23.93 0.71 -8.69
N ARG A 77 -24.45 -0.48 -8.99
CA ARG A 77 -25.85 -0.83 -8.69
C ARG A 77 -26.08 -0.69 -7.19
N ASN A 78 -27.24 -0.16 -6.81
CA ASN A 78 -27.65 0.10 -5.42
C ASN A 78 -26.81 1.13 -4.65
N ALA A 79 -25.91 1.86 -5.32
CA ALA A 79 -25.17 2.98 -4.75
C ALA A 79 -24.52 2.67 -3.37
N PRO A 80 -23.75 1.57 -3.23
CA PRO A 80 -23.06 1.26 -1.98
C PRO A 80 -22.13 2.41 -1.58
N ILE A 81 -22.04 2.67 -0.27
CA ILE A 81 -21.26 3.77 0.30
C ILE A 81 -19.75 3.48 0.37
N HIS A 82 -19.21 2.63 -0.51
CA HIS A 82 -17.80 2.21 -0.48
C HIS A 82 -16.84 3.39 -0.48
N LEU A 83 -17.05 4.35 -1.40
CA LEU A 83 -16.24 5.57 -1.48
C LEU A 83 -16.19 6.32 -0.14
N ILE A 84 -17.33 6.47 0.53
CA ILE A 84 -17.41 7.17 1.81
C ILE A 84 -16.64 6.39 2.88
N THR A 85 -16.85 5.08 2.97
CA THR A 85 -16.15 4.19 3.91
C THR A 85 -14.63 4.26 3.70
N THR A 86 -14.17 4.19 2.45
CA THR A 86 -12.74 4.26 2.11
C THR A 86 -12.14 5.61 2.50
N LEU A 87 -12.80 6.72 2.16
CA LEU A 87 -12.33 8.06 2.53
C LEU A 87 -12.30 8.28 4.05
N GLN A 88 -13.31 7.80 4.77
CA GLN A 88 -13.33 7.87 6.24
C GLN A 88 -12.17 7.07 6.86
N SER A 89 -11.89 5.87 6.35
CA SER A 89 -10.78 5.04 6.84
C SER A 89 -9.43 5.74 6.68
N LEU A 90 -9.18 6.40 5.55
CA LEU A 90 -7.96 7.18 5.32
C LEU A 90 -7.89 8.40 6.26
N LEU A 91 -8.95 9.21 6.30
CA LEU A 91 -8.97 10.46 7.07
C LEU A 91 -8.83 10.22 8.58
N SER A 92 -9.42 9.14 9.10
CA SER A 92 -9.31 8.75 10.51
C SER A 92 -7.90 8.29 10.91
N ALA A 93 -7.11 7.79 9.97
CA ALA A 93 -5.74 7.36 10.22
C ALA A 93 -4.71 8.49 10.05
N TRP A 94 -5.11 9.62 9.48
CA TRP A 94 -4.24 10.74 9.15
C TRP A 94 -4.12 11.76 10.28
N PRO A 95 -2.96 12.40 10.46
CA PRO A 95 -2.75 13.45 11.46
C PRO A 95 -3.79 14.57 11.38
N GLN A 96 -4.45 14.83 12.50
CA GLN A 96 -5.40 15.95 12.64
C GLN A 96 -4.72 17.21 13.22
N ASN A 97 -3.55 17.04 13.85
CA ASN A 97 -2.78 18.14 14.41
C ASN A 97 -1.99 18.86 13.30
N ARG A 98 -2.23 20.16 13.12
CA ARG A 98 -1.51 21.00 12.15
C ARG A 98 0.00 21.05 12.36
N SER A 99 0.46 20.79 13.57
CA SER A 99 1.89 20.75 13.91
C SER A 99 2.57 19.45 13.45
N HIS A 100 1.80 18.45 13.03
CA HIS A 100 2.36 17.20 12.55
C HIS A 100 3.01 17.42 11.16
N PRO A 101 4.25 16.97 10.91
CA PRO A 101 4.96 17.24 9.66
C PRO A 101 4.23 16.79 8.39
N LEU A 102 3.45 15.71 8.48
CA LEU A 102 2.64 15.20 7.37
C LEU A 102 1.29 15.89 7.18
N HIS A 103 0.83 16.72 8.12
CA HIS A 103 -0.53 17.28 8.07
C HIS A 103 -0.79 18.08 6.79
N SER A 104 0.15 18.90 6.33
CA SER A 104 0.02 19.67 5.08
C SER A 104 0.56 18.94 3.85
N ARG A 105 1.02 17.69 4.00
CA ARG A 105 1.77 16.96 2.96
C ARG A 105 1.03 15.73 2.43
N MET A 106 -0.22 15.53 2.80
CA MET A 106 -1.03 14.43 2.28
C MET A 106 -2.25 15.00 1.59
N GLN A 107 -2.72 14.32 0.57
CA GLN A 107 -3.94 14.68 -0.14
C GLN A 107 -4.58 13.45 -0.78
N ILE A 108 -5.88 13.56 -1.02
CA ILE A 108 -6.72 12.57 -1.69
C ILE A 108 -7.36 13.26 -2.87
N VAL A 109 -7.25 12.68 -4.05
CA VAL A 109 -7.94 13.13 -5.25
C VAL A 109 -8.96 12.08 -5.65
N VAL A 110 -10.22 12.48 -5.76
CA VAL A 110 -11.33 11.60 -6.14
C VAL A 110 -11.87 12.09 -7.47
N VAL A 111 -11.57 11.34 -8.53
CA VAL A 111 -11.94 11.76 -9.90
C VAL A 111 -13.24 11.10 -10.30
N ASN A 112 -14.23 11.91 -10.70
CA ASN A 112 -15.46 11.45 -11.32
C ASN A 112 -15.41 11.62 -12.83
N HIS A 113 -15.60 10.51 -13.53
CA HIS A 113 -15.66 10.43 -14.98
C HIS A 113 -17.07 10.29 -15.56
N HIS A 114 -18.06 10.09 -14.70
CA HIS A 114 -19.43 9.72 -15.07
C HIS A 114 -20.42 10.88 -14.90
N GLY A 115 -19.91 12.09 -14.62
CA GLY A 115 -20.74 13.29 -14.49
C GLY A 115 -21.87 13.13 -13.49
N ALA A 116 -23.08 13.51 -13.89
CA ALA A 116 -24.28 13.46 -13.06
C ALA A 116 -24.71 12.03 -12.64
N ASP A 117 -24.28 11.00 -13.37
CA ASP A 117 -24.73 9.62 -13.13
C ASP A 117 -24.06 8.97 -11.90
N HIS A 118 -23.05 9.62 -11.31
CA HIS A 118 -22.35 9.13 -10.12
C HIS A 118 -22.89 9.70 -8.81
N SER A 119 -24.09 9.27 -8.44
CA SER A 119 -24.78 9.77 -7.24
C SER A 119 -23.97 9.63 -5.94
N VAL A 120 -23.24 8.53 -5.77
CA VAL A 120 -22.39 8.28 -4.58
C VAL A 120 -21.24 9.28 -4.50
N TRP A 121 -20.61 9.61 -5.64
CA TRP A 121 -19.56 10.64 -5.67
C TRP A 121 -20.10 12.01 -5.28
N HIS A 122 -21.25 12.41 -5.83
CA HIS A 122 -21.88 13.69 -5.49
C HIS A 122 -22.26 13.75 -4.01
N HIS A 123 -22.79 12.65 -3.47
CA HIS A 123 -23.12 12.54 -2.06
C HIS A 123 -21.86 12.64 -1.17
N ALA A 124 -20.79 11.93 -1.52
CA ALA A 124 -19.51 12.00 -0.80
C ALA A 124 -18.96 13.43 -0.84
N ARG A 125 -18.97 14.10 -2.00
CA ARG A 125 -18.51 15.47 -2.16
C ARG A 125 -19.27 16.44 -1.24
N ALA A 126 -20.60 16.35 -1.20
CA ALA A 126 -21.42 17.18 -0.31
C ALA A 126 -21.11 16.88 1.17
N LEU A 127 -21.10 15.60 1.55
CA LEU A 127 -20.81 15.16 2.91
C LEU A 127 -19.46 15.67 3.42
N PHE A 128 -18.39 15.51 2.63
CA PHE A 128 -17.04 15.90 3.04
C PHE A 128 -16.78 17.40 2.97
N ALA A 129 -17.56 18.16 2.19
CA ALA A 129 -17.53 19.62 2.25
C ALA A 129 -18.07 20.13 3.60
N GLU A 130 -19.11 19.49 4.14
CA GLU A 130 -19.81 19.92 5.35
C GLU A 130 -19.15 19.40 6.64
N VAL A 131 -18.80 18.12 6.69
CA VAL A 131 -18.61 17.38 7.95
C VAL A 131 -17.28 17.64 8.67
N SER A 132 -16.16 17.91 7.98
CA SER A 132 -14.91 18.15 8.69
C SER A 132 -13.92 19.09 8.01
N ALA A 133 -13.28 19.93 8.83
CA ALA A 133 -12.16 20.77 8.38
C ALA A 133 -11.01 19.93 7.82
N ALA A 134 -10.82 18.71 8.34
CA ALA A 134 -9.84 17.77 7.84
C ALA A 134 -10.16 17.30 6.41
N ALA A 135 -11.41 16.94 6.12
CA ALA A 135 -11.79 16.53 4.79
C ALA A 135 -11.66 17.66 3.76
N ARG A 136 -12.04 18.89 4.13
CA ARG A 136 -11.81 20.08 3.29
C ARG A 136 -10.33 20.37 3.02
N HIS A 137 -9.47 19.96 3.93
CA HIS A 137 -8.02 20.13 3.80
C HIS A 137 -7.40 19.01 2.95
N TYR A 138 -7.84 17.77 3.13
CA TYR A 138 -7.21 16.59 2.53
C TYR A 138 -7.84 16.13 1.22
N VAL A 139 -9.12 16.40 0.95
CA VAL A 139 -9.86 15.73 -0.15
C VAL A 139 -10.23 16.72 -1.25
N HIS A 140 -9.83 16.38 -2.47
CA HIS A 140 -10.13 17.11 -3.69
C HIS A 140 -11.04 16.28 -4.59
N PHE A 141 -12.29 16.73 -4.73
CA PHE A 141 -13.25 16.15 -5.67
C PHE A 141 -13.09 16.82 -7.03
N ILE A 142 -12.71 16.03 -8.04
CA ILE A 142 -12.41 16.52 -9.39
C ILE A 142 -13.37 15.84 -10.38
N GLU A 143 -14.07 16.64 -11.17
CA GLU A 143 -14.91 16.15 -12.25
C GLU A 143 -14.15 16.28 -13.57
N ARG A 144 -14.02 15.19 -14.33
CA ARG A 144 -13.44 15.20 -15.67
C ARG A 144 -14.35 14.43 -16.60
N ASN A 145 -14.74 15.04 -17.70
CA ASN A 145 -15.52 14.32 -18.69
C ASN A 145 -14.59 13.40 -19.50
N LEU A 146 -14.88 12.10 -19.56
CA LEU A 146 -14.13 11.18 -20.44
C LEU A 146 -14.58 11.24 -21.89
N THR A 147 -15.45 12.17 -22.26
CA THR A 147 -15.83 12.39 -23.67
C THR A 147 -14.65 12.70 -24.59
N ASP A 148 -13.49 13.09 -24.03
CA ASP A 148 -12.25 13.28 -24.79
C ASP A 148 -11.53 11.97 -25.11
N LEU A 149 -11.97 10.84 -24.54
CA LEU A 149 -11.45 9.53 -24.87
C LEU A 149 -12.28 8.90 -25.99
N PRO A 150 -11.64 8.14 -26.91
CA PRO A 150 -12.34 7.42 -27.97
C PRO A 150 -13.48 6.58 -27.37
N PRO A 151 -14.62 6.38 -28.06
CA PRO A 151 -15.66 5.48 -27.59
C PRO A 151 -15.05 4.12 -27.24
N LEU A 152 -15.09 3.78 -25.95
CA LEU A 152 -14.47 2.57 -25.41
C LEU A 152 -15.54 1.48 -25.35
N ASP A 153 -15.61 0.64 -26.37
CA ASP A 153 -16.60 -0.45 -26.41
C ASP A 153 -16.26 -1.62 -25.45
N HIS A 154 -15.19 -1.52 -24.66
CA HIS A 154 -14.70 -2.61 -23.82
C HIS A 154 -14.28 -2.15 -22.42
N ILE A 155 -14.78 -2.86 -21.40
CA ILE A 155 -14.63 -2.52 -19.97
C ILE A 155 -13.17 -2.36 -19.51
N PHE A 156 -12.25 -3.19 -20.02
CA PHE A 156 -10.82 -3.07 -19.67
C PHE A 156 -10.13 -1.85 -20.28
N HIS A 157 -10.59 -1.35 -21.44
CA HIS A 157 -10.08 -0.07 -21.95
C HIS A 157 -10.53 1.07 -21.04
N LEU A 158 -11.80 1.04 -20.62
CA LEU A 158 -12.37 2.05 -19.72
C LEU A 158 -11.64 2.08 -18.37
N GLN A 159 -11.41 0.92 -17.73
CA GLN A 159 -10.66 0.85 -16.48
C GLN A 159 -9.22 1.40 -16.62
N ARG A 160 -8.52 1.09 -17.71
CA ARG A 160 -7.17 1.62 -17.98
C ARG A 160 -7.17 3.13 -18.18
N ALA A 161 -8.11 3.63 -18.98
CA ALA A 161 -8.34 5.04 -19.18
C ALA A 161 -8.63 5.78 -17.86
N HIS A 162 -9.45 5.19 -16.99
CA HIS A 162 -9.75 5.74 -15.67
C HIS A 162 -8.49 5.79 -14.80
N ALA A 163 -7.75 4.68 -14.69
CA ALA A 163 -6.50 4.61 -13.94
C ALA A 163 -5.47 5.63 -14.45
N HIS A 164 -5.30 5.72 -15.77
CA HIS A 164 -4.43 6.71 -16.41
C HIS A 164 -4.87 8.13 -16.06
N SER A 165 -6.15 8.46 -16.24
CA SER A 165 -6.66 9.80 -15.95
C SER A 165 -6.53 10.16 -14.46
N VAL A 166 -6.79 9.23 -13.55
CA VAL A 166 -6.70 9.45 -12.11
C VAL A 166 -5.25 9.68 -11.68
N LEU A 167 -4.31 8.86 -12.17
CA LEU A 167 -2.89 9.06 -11.93
C LEU A 167 -2.35 10.33 -12.57
N HIS A 168 -2.85 10.71 -13.74
CA HIS A 168 -2.46 11.95 -14.39
C HIS A 168 -2.89 13.15 -13.55
N VAL A 169 -4.09 13.13 -12.98
CA VAL A 169 -4.54 14.15 -12.02
C VAL A 169 -3.63 14.16 -10.78
N ALA A 170 -3.34 13.00 -10.19
CA ALA A 170 -2.46 12.91 -9.03
C ALA A 170 -1.05 13.47 -9.30
N ALA A 171 -0.52 13.29 -10.50
CA ALA A 171 0.77 13.83 -10.91
C ALA A 171 0.82 15.37 -10.85
N THR A 172 -0.31 16.07 -11.05
CA THR A 172 -0.37 17.54 -10.99
C THR A 172 -0.15 18.12 -9.59
N PHE A 173 -0.33 17.29 -8.55
CA PHE A 173 -0.11 17.69 -7.16
C PHE A 173 1.34 17.50 -6.70
N ASP A 174 2.22 17.03 -7.58
CA ASP A 174 3.67 17.07 -7.41
C ASP A 174 4.21 16.35 -6.14
N SER A 175 3.50 15.33 -5.67
CA SER A 175 3.88 14.58 -4.47
C SER A 175 5.08 13.67 -4.68
N GLU A 176 5.79 13.35 -3.60
CA GLU A 176 6.86 12.34 -3.63
C GLU A 176 6.33 10.95 -3.99
N TYR A 177 5.13 10.63 -3.51
CA TYR A 177 4.41 9.42 -3.82
C TYR A 177 3.01 9.68 -4.39
N ALA A 178 2.62 8.86 -5.34
CA ALA A 178 1.22 8.70 -5.74
C ALA A 178 0.75 7.28 -5.37
N LEU A 179 -0.41 7.14 -4.75
CA LEU A 179 -1.06 5.86 -4.48
C LEU A 179 -2.25 5.69 -5.43
N LEU A 180 -2.34 4.58 -6.16
CA LEU A 180 -3.59 4.19 -6.84
C LEU A 180 -4.47 3.34 -5.92
N LEU A 181 -5.73 3.73 -5.77
CA LEU A 181 -6.68 3.06 -4.88
C LEU A 181 -8.09 3.06 -5.48
N GLU A 182 -8.77 1.93 -5.50
CA GLU A 182 -10.21 1.86 -5.78
C GLU A 182 -11.04 2.32 -4.56
N ASP A 183 -12.27 2.73 -4.83
CA ASP A 183 -13.17 3.28 -3.81
C ASP A 183 -13.72 2.27 -2.80
N ASP A 184 -13.37 0.98 -2.93
CA ASP A 184 -13.76 -0.12 -2.05
C ASP A 184 -12.57 -0.80 -1.36
N PHE A 185 -11.46 -0.08 -1.22
CA PHE A 185 -10.29 -0.48 -0.43
C PHE A 185 -10.08 0.45 0.77
N PRO A 186 -10.89 0.32 1.84
CA PRO A 186 -10.59 0.97 3.11
C PRO A 186 -9.25 0.49 3.71
N LEU A 187 -8.59 1.42 4.39
CA LEU A 187 -7.36 1.16 5.14
C LEU A 187 -7.68 0.33 6.39
N CYS A 188 -6.85 -0.67 6.67
CA CYS A 188 -6.96 -1.46 7.89
C CYS A 188 -6.68 -0.61 9.15
N PRO A 189 -7.31 -0.92 10.30
CA PRO A 189 -7.03 -0.22 11.55
C PRO A 189 -5.53 -0.21 11.85
N LEU A 190 -5.00 0.96 12.23
CA LEU A 190 -3.60 1.17 12.59
C LEU A 190 -2.58 0.89 11.47
N ALA A 191 -3.02 0.60 10.24
CA ALA A 191 -2.12 0.23 9.16
C ALA A 191 -1.33 1.40 8.58
N TRP A 192 -1.77 2.65 8.80
CA TRP A 192 -1.08 3.84 8.28
C TRP A 192 0.37 3.95 8.76
N GLY A 193 0.65 3.68 10.04
CA GLY A 193 2.01 3.65 10.55
C GLY A 193 2.89 2.63 9.83
N ARG A 194 2.33 1.47 9.47
CA ARG A 194 3.03 0.42 8.71
C ARG A 194 3.25 0.82 7.25
N VAL A 195 2.32 1.54 6.63
CA VAL A 195 2.51 2.12 5.29
C VAL A 195 3.70 3.08 5.32
N LEU A 196 3.75 4.01 6.28
CA LEU A 196 4.87 4.95 6.39
C LEU A 196 6.20 4.21 6.62
N GLN A 197 6.24 3.25 7.53
CA GLN A 197 7.43 2.44 7.78
C GLN A 197 7.91 1.71 6.53
N LEU A 198 6.99 1.12 5.75
CA LEU A 198 7.32 0.45 4.50
C LEU A 198 7.95 1.40 3.49
N LEU A 199 7.32 2.55 3.22
CA LEU A 199 7.83 3.52 2.24
C LEU A 199 9.24 3.98 2.63
N CYS A 200 9.44 4.20 3.93
CA CYS A 200 10.71 4.66 4.47
C CYS A 200 11.82 3.62 4.45
N ALA A 201 11.49 2.40 4.85
CA ALA A 201 12.42 1.28 4.72
C ALA A 201 12.75 1.04 3.24
N CYS A 202 11.77 1.19 2.34
CA CYS A 202 11.97 1.04 0.91
C CYS A 202 12.93 2.10 0.36
N ASP A 203 12.73 3.38 0.66
CA ASP A 203 13.63 4.45 0.21
C ASP A 203 15.04 4.30 0.77
N ALA A 204 15.16 3.94 2.05
CA ALA A 204 16.46 3.80 2.71
C ALA A 204 17.26 2.59 2.19
N GLN A 205 16.60 1.45 1.96
CA GLN A 205 17.26 0.19 1.63
C GLN A 205 17.29 -0.10 0.12
N TYR A 206 16.34 0.45 -0.64
CA TYR A 206 16.14 0.19 -2.07
C TYR A 206 15.87 1.50 -2.83
N PRO A 207 16.84 2.44 -2.89
CA PRO A 207 16.64 3.73 -3.55
C PRO A 207 16.41 3.64 -5.08
N GLN A 208 16.66 2.49 -5.69
CA GLN A 208 16.30 2.17 -7.09
C GLN A 208 14.88 1.61 -7.25
N SER A 209 14.14 1.40 -6.15
CA SER A 209 12.76 0.92 -6.18
C SER A 209 11.90 1.93 -6.94
N ARG A 210 10.93 1.41 -7.69
CA ARG A 210 9.93 2.22 -8.39
C ARG A 210 8.76 2.61 -7.51
N GLY A 211 8.65 2.00 -6.33
CA GLY A 211 7.50 2.15 -5.47
C GLY A 211 7.32 1.04 -4.45
N ALA A 212 6.11 0.94 -3.91
CA ALA A 212 5.74 -0.08 -2.95
C ALA A 212 4.34 -0.64 -3.23
N PHE A 213 4.03 -1.79 -2.66
CA PHE A 213 2.74 -2.44 -2.87
C PHE A 213 2.21 -3.08 -1.58
N VAL A 214 1.00 -2.69 -1.15
CA VAL A 214 0.47 -3.04 0.20
C VAL A 214 -0.91 -3.68 0.23
N ALA A 215 -1.52 -3.88 -0.94
CA ALA A 215 -2.82 -4.52 -1.05
C ALA A 215 -2.78 -5.63 -2.11
N THR A 216 -3.86 -5.80 -2.86
CA THR A 216 -4.04 -6.81 -3.91
C THR A 216 -4.48 -6.14 -5.22
N GLY A 217 -4.35 -6.87 -6.33
CA GLY A 217 -4.71 -6.33 -7.65
C GLY A 217 -3.87 -5.11 -8.04
N GLY A 218 -4.50 -4.05 -8.52
CA GLY A 218 -3.83 -2.77 -8.85
C GLY A 218 -3.82 -1.79 -7.68
N ASN A 219 -4.52 -2.16 -6.61
CA ASN A 219 -4.80 -1.33 -5.45
C ASN A 219 -3.62 -1.36 -4.48
N GLY A 220 -3.42 -0.27 -3.75
CA GLY A 220 -2.30 -0.20 -2.82
C GLY A 220 -0.95 -0.05 -3.51
N ALA A 221 -0.92 0.29 -4.81
CA ALA A 221 0.30 0.58 -5.55
C ALA A 221 0.76 2.01 -5.29
N PHE A 222 1.89 2.14 -4.60
CA PHE A 222 2.60 3.39 -4.43
C PHE A 222 3.63 3.54 -5.55
N PHE A 223 3.62 4.69 -6.21
CA PHE A 223 4.58 5.07 -7.23
C PHE A 223 5.43 6.21 -6.71
N ARG A 224 6.75 6.09 -6.85
CA ARG A 224 7.62 7.24 -6.65
C ARG A 224 7.44 8.22 -7.80
N ARG A 225 7.55 9.51 -7.48
CA ARG A 225 7.34 10.63 -8.38
C ARG A 225 8.12 10.51 -9.69
N ASP A 226 9.40 10.19 -9.62
CA ASP A 226 10.31 10.05 -10.76
C ASP A 226 9.91 8.90 -11.70
N HIS A 227 9.11 7.95 -11.21
CA HIS A 227 8.60 6.82 -11.97
C HIS A 227 7.16 7.00 -12.46
N LEU A 228 6.41 7.97 -11.92
CA LEU A 228 5.02 8.22 -12.34
C LEU A 228 4.87 8.51 -13.85
N PRO A 229 5.75 9.29 -14.52
CA PRO A 229 5.68 9.47 -15.98
C PRO A 229 5.80 8.16 -16.76
N GLY A 230 6.63 7.22 -16.30
CA GLY A 230 6.80 5.92 -16.95
C GLY A 230 5.58 5.01 -16.76
N VAL A 231 4.90 5.08 -15.61
CA VAL A 231 3.63 4.38 -15.38
C VAL A 231 2.55 4.93 -16.30
N LEU A 232 2.43 6.26 -16.38
CA LEU A 232 1.48 6.92 -17.26
C LEU A 232 1.73 6.53 -18.72
N GLN A 233 2.98 6.54 -19.18
CA GLN A 233 3.34 6.09 -20.52
C GLN A 233 2.96 4.62 -20.75
N ALA A 234 3.18 3.73 -19.78
CA ALA A 234 2.82 2.32 -19.91
C ALA A 234 1.30 2.13 -20.02
N LEU A 235 0.51 2.88 -19.25
CA LEU A 235 -0.95 2.87 -19.33
C LEU A 235 -1.44 3.49 -20.64
N ASP A 236 -0.82 4.57 -21.11
CA ASP A 236 -1.14 5.25 -22.36
C ASP A 236 -0.89 4.35 -23.57
N VAL A 237 0.29 3.72 -23.65
CA VAL A 237 0.62 2.72 -24.69
C VAL A 237 -0.39 1.58 -24.68
N ALA A 238 -0.78 1.10 -23.48
CA ALA A 238 -1.78 0.04 -23.38
C ALA A 238 -3.17 0.50 -23.84
N SER A 239 -3.54 1.75 -23.56
CA SER A 239 -4.83 2.34 -23.92
C SER A 239 -4.94 2.71 -25.40
N SER A 240 -3.82 3.07 -26.04
CA SER A 240 -3.73 3.51 -27.44
C SER A 240 -3.58 2.36 -28.45
N LEU A 241 -3.34 1.12 -27.98
CA LEU A 241 -3.46 -0.07 -28.83
C LEU A 241 -4.84 -0.06 -29.49
N ARG A 242 -4.85 0.08 -30.83
CA ARG A 242 -6.08 0.22 -31.61
C ARG A 242 -7.00 -0.95 -31.30
N GLN A 243 -8.28 -0.66 -31.12
CA GLN A 243 -9.30 -1.68 -30.83
C GLN A 243 -9.27 -2.87 -31.80
N ALA A 244 -8.91 -2.65 -33.07
CA ALA A 244 -8.75 -3.72 -34.07
C ALA A 244 -7.51 -4.61 -33.83
N GLU A 245 -6.36 -4.01 -33.47
CA GLU A 245 -5.16 -4.78 -33.09
C GLU A 245 -5.37 -5.50 -31.76
N TRP A 246 -6.13 -4.89 -30.87
CA TRP A 246 -6.56 -5.46 -29.60
C TRP A 246 -7.51 -6.64 -29.80
N LYS A 247 -8.55 -6.47 -30.62
CA LYS A 247 -9.50 -7.52 -30.99
C LYS A 247 -8.79 -8.66 -31.71
N ALA A 248 -7.86 -8.38 -32.63
CA ALA A 248 -7.07 -9.41 -33.29
C ALA A 248 -6.21 -10.22 -32.29
N ARG A 249 -5.60 -9.57 -31.30
CA ARG A 249 -4.83 -10.26 -30.25
C ARG A 249 -5.74 -11.04 -29.29
N ALA A 250 -6.90 -10.50 -28.94
CA ALA A 250 -7.90 -11.18 -28.13
C ALA A 250 -8.47 -12.40 -28.87
N ASP A 251 -8.84 -12.26 -30.14
CA ASP A 251 -9.31 -13.35 -31.01
C ASP A 251 -8.23 -14.41 -31.22
N GLN A 252 -6.95 -14.01 -31.35
CA GLN A 252 -5.81 -14.94 -31.40
C GLN A 252 -5.66 -15.73 -30.09
N CYS A 253 -5.82 -15.05 -28.95
CA CYS A 253 -5.85 -15.64 -27.62
C CYS A 253 -6.98 -16.66 -27.47
N ILE A 254 -8.22 -16.23 -27.74
CA ILE A 254 -9.43 -17.07 -27.68
C ILE A 254 -9.33 -18.25 -28.66
N GLY A 255 -8.79 -18.02 -29.86
CA GLY A 255 -8.56 -19.07 -30.86
C GLY A 255 -7.52 -20.10 -30.41
N ALA A 256 -6.41 -19.66 -29.80
CA ALA A 256 -5.40 -20.55 -29.24
C ALA A 256 -5.98 -21.38 -28.09
N MET A 257 -6.78 -20.76 -27.24
CA MET A 257 -7.46 -21.38 -26.11
C MET A 257 -8.49 -22.43 -26.56
N ASN A 258 -9.38 -22.08 -27.49
CA ASN A 258 -10.35 -23.01 -28.08
C ASN A 258 -9.67 -24.21 -28.76
N LYS A 259 -8.54 -23.99 -29.45
CA LYS A 259 -7.76 -25.06 -30.07
C LYS A 259 -7.16 -26.02 -29.04
N ARG A 260 -6.73 -25.51 -27.88
CA ARG A 260 -6.19 -26.32 -26.77
C ARG A 260 -7.25 -27.11 -26.02
N ILE A 261 -8.41 -26.48 -25.77
CA ILE A 261 -9.60 -27.15 -25.22
C ILE A 261 -9.99 -28.31 -26.16
N ALA A 262 -10.06 -28.05 -27.47
CA ALA A 262 -10.38 -29.07 -28.47
C ALA A 262 -9.32 -30.20 -28.54
N SER A 263 -8.04 -29.90 -28.28
CA SER A 263 -6.98 -30.90 -28.24
C SER A 263 -6.89 -31.68 -26.92
N LYS A 264 -7.78 -31.42 -25.95
CA LYS A 264 -7.72 -31.99 -24.59
C LYS A 264 -6.34 -31.83 -23.95
N GLU A 265 -5.65 -30.73 -24.22
CA GLU A 265 -4.47 -30.40 -23.42
C GLU A 265 -4.89 -30.24 -21.96
N SER A 266 -4.00 -30.59 -21.02
CA SER A 266 -4.31 -30.58 -19.59
C SER A 266 -4.89 -29.23 -19.16
N HIS A 267 -5.89 -29.25 -18.28
CA HIS A 267 -6.53 -28.05 -17.70
C HIS A 267 -5.50 -26.99 -17.27
N GLU A 268 -4.38 -27.43 -16.70
CA GLU A 268 -3.25 -26.61 -16.26
C GLU A 268 -2.67 -25.69 -17.38
N LYS A 269 -2.64 -26.15 -18.64
CA LYS A 269 -2.13 -25.38 -19.80
C LYS A 269 -3.16 -24.43 -20.43
N VAL A 270 -4.45 -24.65 -20.15
CA VAL A 270 -5.54 -23.77 -20.58
C VAL A 270 -5.65 -22.61 -19.60
N GLU A 271 -5.58 -22.89 -18.28
CA GLU A 271 -5.54 -21.87 -17.23
C GLU A 271 -4.35 -20.91 -17.39
N GLU A 272 -3.14 -21.41 -17.70
CA GLU A 272 -1.94 -20.58 -17.89
C GLU A 272 -2.06 -19.59 -19.08
N MET A 273 -2.88 -19.91 -20.09
CA MET A 273 -3.11 -19.06 -21.27
C MET A 273 -4.26 -18.08 -21.07
N ASP A 274 -5.36 -18.49 -20.43
CA ASP A 274 -6.44 -17.59 -20.01
C ASP A 274 -5.90 -16.53 -19.06
N GLU A 275 -5.08 -16.96 -18.11
CA GLU A 275 -4.35 -16.08 -17.21
C GLU A 275 -3.39 -15.18 -17.99
N TRP A 276 -2.73 -15.64 -19.05
CA TRP A 276 -1.93 -14.76 -19.92
C TRP A 276 -2.79 -13.72 -20.65
N CYS A 277 -3.90 -14.12 -21.27
CA CYS A 277 -4.73 -13.22 -22.06
C CYS A 277 -5.47 -12.18 -21.20
N GLU A 278 -6.00 -12.58 -20.04
CA GLU A 278 -6.60 -11.63 -19.09
C GLU A 278 -5.56 -10.80 -18.33
N SER A 279 -4.45 -11.40 -17.90
CA SER A 279 -3.44 -10.67 -17.14
C SER A 279 -2.72 -9.63 -17.99
N ASN A 280 -2.54 -9.82 -19.30
CA ASN A 280 -1.90 -8.79 -20.13
C ASN A 280 -2.77 -7.53 -20.35
N LEU A 281 -4.04 -7.55 -19.94
CA LEU A 281 -5.03 -6.54 -20.32
C LEU A 281 -5.55 -5.69 -19.17
N LYS A 282 -5.46 -6.18 -17.93
CA LYS A 282 -5.90 -5.44 -16.74
C LYS A 282 -4.84 -4.40 -16.35
N HIS A 283 -5.30 -3.22 -15.93
CA HIS A 283 -4.45 -2.08 -15.59
C HIS A 283 -3.49 -2.39 -14.45
N ASP A 284 -3.93 -3.21 -13.49
CA ASP A 284 -3.17 -3.69 -12.36
C ASP A 284 -1.94 -4.50 -12.77
N VAL A 285 -2.05 -5.40 -13.75
CA VAL A 285 -0.92 -6.20 -14.20
C VAL A 285 0.09 -5.34 -14.96
N ILE A 286 -0.37 -4.35 -15.74
CA ILE A 286 0.52 -3.37 -16.38
C ILE A 286 1.32 -2.63 -15.32
N ILE A 287 0.64 -2.14 -14.28
CA ILE A 287 1.24 -1.46 -13.12
C ILE A 287 2.24 -2.39 -12.40
N GLN A 288 1.84 -3.61 -12.05
CA GLN A 288 2.69 -4.57 -11.35
C GLN A 288 3.95 -4.90 -12.17
N ARG A 289 3.81 -5.10 -13.48
CA ARG A 289 4.96 -5.35 -14.37
C ARG A 289 5.89 -4.16 -14.45
N TYR A 290 5.34 -2.95 -14.53
CA TYR A 290 6.16 -1.74 -14.48
C TYR A 290 6.94 -1.67 -13.16
N LEU A 291 6.29 -1.89 -12.03
CA LEU A 291 6.92 -1.87 -10.71
C LEU A 291 8.01 -2.95 -10.57
N LEU A 292 7.75 -4.17 -11.05
CA LEU A 292 8.70 -5.31 -11.06
C LEU A 292 9.89 -5.15 -12.02
N GLY A 293 9.93 -4.05 -12.79
CA GLY A 293 11.13 -3.67 -13.55
C GLY A 293 12.32 -3.28 -12.65
N ALA A 294 12.08 -3.05 -11.35
CA ALA A 294 13.05 -2.84 -10.29
C ALA A 294 12.68 -3.69 -9.05
N PRO A 295 13.47 -3.67 -7.96
CA PRO A 295 13.03 -4.21 -6.68
C PRO A 295 11.72 -3.54 -6.25
N LEU A 296 10.71 -4.36 -5.93
CA LEU A 296 9.40 -3.91 -5.46
C LEU A 296 9.29 -4.21 -3.96
N CYS A 297 9.20 -3.15 -3.16
CA CYS A 297 8.97 -3.28 -1.73
C CYS A 297 7.49 -3.60 -1.47
N ILE A 298 7.22 -4.59 -0.64
CA ILE A 298 5.86 -4.93 -0.24
C ILE A 298 5.77 -5.07 1.27
N SER A 299 4.57 -4.84 1.81
CA SER A 299 4.27 -5.27 3.16
C SER A 299 4.14 -6.80 3.22
N ARG A 300 4.50 -7.38 4.36
CA ARG A 300 4.26 -8.81 4.64
C ARG A 300 2.77 -9.20 4.53
N GLU A 301 1.91 -8.27 4.92
CA GLU A 301 0.46 -8.46 5.04
C GLU A 301 -0.29 -7.36 4.30
N LEU A 302 -1.54 -7.62 3.94
CA LEU A 302 -2.43 -6.61 3.37
C LEU A 302 -2.73 -5.52 4.40
N LEU A 303 -2.49 -4.26 4.00
CA LEU A 303 -2.74 -3.06 4.80
C LEU A 303 -4.06 -2.36 4.43
N PHE A 304 -4.70 -2.84 3.37
CA PHE A 304 -6.05 -2.48 2.95
C PHE A 304 -6.87 -3.77 2.81
N PHE A 305 -8.18 -3.68 2.98
CA PHE A 305 -9.10 -4.80 2.76
C PHE A 305 -10.15 -4.41 1.73
N HIS A 306 -10.63 -5.40 0.97
CA HIS A 306 -11.55 -5.17 -0.12
C HIS A 306 -13.01 -5.38 0.35
N ILE A 307 -13.80 -4.31 0.44
CA ILE A 307 -15.23 -4.39 0.82
C ILE A 307 -16.16 -4.64 -0.37
N GLY A 308 -15.68 -4.38 -1.59
CA GLY A 308 -16.45 -4.46 -2.82
C GLY A 308 -16.64 -5.88 -3.36
N TYR A 309 -15.93 -6.86 -2.83
CA TYR A 309 -16.08 -8.29 -3.19
C TYR A 309 -17.54 -8.77 -3.06
N THR A 310 -18.31 -8.19 -2.15
CA THR A 310 -19.74 -8.48 -1.99
C THR A 310 -20.62 -8.00 -3.15
N SER A 311 -20.13 -7.06 -3.97
CA SER A 311 -20.92 -6.39 -5.02
C SER A 311 -20.56 -6.83 -6.45
N SER A 312 -19.36 -7.36 -6.67
CA SER A 312 -18.88 -7.89 -7.96
C SER A 312 -18.95 -9.41 -8.08
N THR A 313 -19.18 -10.10 -6.96
CA THR A 313 -19.08 -11.56 -6.82
C THR A 313 -20.33 -12.07 -6.13
N PHE A 314 -21.45 -11.81 -6.79
CA PHE A 314 -22.60 -12.70 -6.62
C PHE A 314 -22.20 -14.03 -7.25
N ASP A 315 -22.42 -15.13 -6.54
CA ASP A 315 -22.28 -16.45 -7.16
C ASP A 315 -23.32 -16.60 -8.30
N ALA A 316 -23.27 -17.70 -9.04
CA ALA A 316 -24.21 -17.95 -10.13
C ALA A 316 -25.70 -17.92 -9.70
N ASN A 317 -25.98 -17.95 -8.39
CA ASN A 317 -27.32 -17.93 -7.81
C ASN A 317 -27.74 -16.55 -7.29
N GLY A 318 -26.86 -15.54 -7.36
CA GLY A 318 -27.17 -14.22 -6.79
C GLY A 318 -26.91 -14.13 -5.29
N ASP A 319 -26.25 -15.13 -4.69
CA ASP A 319 -25.87 -15.10 -3.29
C ASP A 319 -24.51 -14.44 -3.12
N LEU A 320 -24.35 -13.70 -2.03
CA LEU A 320 -23.08 -13.10 -1.63
C LEU A 320 -22.06 -14.22 -1.38
N GLU A 321 -20.96 -14.28 -2.14
CA GLU A 321 -19.82 -15.10 -1.69
C GLU A 321 -19.31 -14.53 -0.35
N THR A 322 -19.61 -15.22 0.75
CA THR A 322 -19.24 -14.80 2.12
C THR A 322 -17.79 -15.12 2.47
N LYS A 323 -16.92 -15.37 1.49
CA LYS A 323 -15.55 -15.78 1.79
C LYS A 323 -14.76 -14.57 2.31
N PRO A 324 -14.14 -14.67 3.50
CA PRO A 324 -13.32 -13.60 4.08
C PRO A 324 -11.95 -13.52 3.39
N ASP A 325 -11.91 -13.68 2.08
CA ASP A 325 -10.67 -13.65 1.33
C ASP A 325 -10.19 -12.20 1.19
N TRP A 326 -8.87 -11.99 1.26
CA TRP A 326 -8.24 -10.67 1.07
C TRP A 326 -8.59 -9.61 2.13
N GLN A 327 -8.69 -10.07 3.40
CA GLN A 327 -8.92 -9.20 4.54
C GLN A 327 -7.62 -8.64 5.12
N CYS A 328 -7.75 -7.68 6.03
CA CYS A 328 -6.63 -7.16 6.82
C CYS A 328 -5.79 -8.29 7.41
N GLY A 329 -4.47 -8.20 7.29
CA GLY A 329 -3.55 -9.19 7.85
C GLY A 329 -3.31 -10.43 6.96
N TRP A 330 -4.02 -10.57 5.84
CA TRP A 330 -3.72 -11.65 4.88
C TRP A 330 -2.33 -11.50 4.29
N ARG A 331 -1.68 -12.62 3.95
CA ARG A 331 -0.36 -12.60 3.33
C ARG A 331 -0.42 -11.97 1.94
N GLN A 332 0.57 -11.15 1.64
CA GLN A 332 0.66 -10.48 0.34
C GLN A 332 1.01 -11.51 -0.79
N PRO A 333 0.23 -11.57 -1.90
CA PRO A 333 0.36 -12.63 -2.92
C PRO A 333 1.64 -12.60 -3.75
N LEU A 334 2.33 -11.46 -3.82
CA LEU A 334 3.59 -11.26 -4.54
C LEU A 334 4.83 -11.71 -3.75
N THR A 335 4.68 -12.16 -2.49
CA THR A 335 5.80 -12.57 -1.61
C THR A 335 6.74 -13.64 -2.19
N SER A 336 6.33 -14.38 -3.22
CA SER A 336 7.14 -15.42 -3.89
C SER A 336 7.92 -14.94 -5.12
N ARG A 337 7.79 -13.67 -5.52
CA ARG A 337 8.41 -13.15 -6.76
C ARG A 337 9.88 -12.76 -6.52
N LYS A 338 10.77 -13.13 -7.46
CA LYS A 338 12.23 -12.94 -7.34
C LYS A 338 12.72 -11.49 -7.14
N ARG A 339 11.90 -10.49 -7.49
CA ARG A 339 12.23 -9.06 -7.39
C ARG A 339 11.42 -8.35 -6.30
N VAL A 340 10.70 -9.12 -5.48
CA VAL A 340 9.91 -8.58 -4.39
C VAL A 340 10.73 -8.64 -3.11
N VAL A 341 10.73 -7.54 -2.39
CA VAL A 341 11.32 -7.42 -1.06
C VAL A 341 10.18 -7.24 -0.07
N VAL A 342 10.12 -8.13 0.91
CA VAL A 342 9.17 -8.04 2.01
C VAL A 342 9.81 -7.24 3.13
N LEU A 343 9.18 -6.14 3.53
CA LEU A 343 9.62 -5.27 4.62
C LEU A 343 8.58 -5.21 5.75
#